data_AF-A0A522NZU0-F1
#
_entry.id   AF-A0A522NZU0-F1
#
_cell.length_a   1.000
_cell.length_b   1.000
_cell.length_c   1.000
_cell.angle_alpha   90.00
_cell.angle_beta   90.00
_cell.angle_gamma   90.00
#
_symmetry.space_group_name_H-M   'P 1'
#
loop_
_entity.id
_entity.type
_entity.pdbx_description
1 polymer ?
#
loop_
_entity_poly.entity_id
_entity_poly.type
_entity_poly.pdbx_seq_one_letter_code
_entity_poly.pdbx_strand_id
1 'polypeptide(L)' 'MRASRYGSRTSDVDFLIDFLPGRGSYFHDYFDLKAELKHIVGREVDLVDAGGVKNPFFAKSAFESAQDVYAV' A
#
# COMPACT_ATOMS: atom_id res chain seq x y z
N MET A 1 -25.50 12.88 -1.50
CA MET A 1 -24.92 12.40 -0.24
C MET A 1 -23.79 11.43 -0.58
N ARG A 2 -22.53 11.88 -0.61
CA ARG A 2 -21.38 10.98 -0.82
C ARG A 2 -21.17 10.25 0.51
N ALA A 3 -21.47 8.95 0.55
CA ALA A 3 -21.10 8.13 1.69
C ALA A 3 -19.57 8.20 1.84
N SER A 4 -19.11 8.54 3.04
CA SER A 4 -17.69 8.46 3.39
C SER A 4 -17.26 7.00 3.21
N ARG A 5 -16.49 6.71 2.16
CA ARG A 5 -15.90 5.37 1.96
C ARG A 5 -14.76 5.07 2.95
N TYR A 6 -14.39 6.05 3.77
CA TYR A 6 -13.37 5.97 4.80
C TYR A 6 -14.06 6.20 6.16
N GLY A 7 -14.52 5.15 6.84
CA GLY A 7 -15.29 5.40 8.07
C GLY A 7 -15.81 4.21 8.87
N SER A 8 -15.40 2.98 8.60
CA SER A 8 -15.67 1.86 9.52
C SER A 8 -14.39 1.44 10.23
N ARG A 9 -14.50 0.93 11.46
CA ARG A 9 -13.39 0.25 12.17
C ARG A 9 -12.89 -1.00 11.44
N THR A 10 -13.47 -1.34 10.29
CA THR A 10 -13.19 -2.55 9.50
C THR A 10 -12.56 -2.26 8.15
N SER A 11 -12.32 -1.00 7.76
CA SER A 11 -11.60 -0.76 6.50
C SER A 11 -10.17 -1.27 6.60
N ASP A 12 -9.61 -1.62 5.46
CA ASP A 12 -8.19 -1.86 5.24
C ASP A 12 -7.38 -0.55 5.31
N VAL A 13 -6.05 -0.71 5.29
CA VAL A 13 -5.07 0.36 5.09
C VAL A 13 -4.25 0.03 3.85
N ASP A 14 -4.31 0.91 2.86
CA ASP A 14 -3.58 0.77 1.60
C ASP A 14 -2.18 1.40 1.70
N PHE A 15 -1.17 0.67 1.24
CA PHE A 15 0.19 1.17 1.07
C PHE A 15 0.62 1.05 -0.40
N LEU A 16 1.05 2.18 -0.97
CA LEU A 16 1.86 2.20 -2.18
C LEU A 16 3.33 2.06 -1.78
N ILE A 17 4.03 1.10 -2.35
CA ILE A 17 5.45 0.88 -2.09
C ILE A 17 6.25 0.86 -3.38
N ASP A 18 7.52 1.24 -3.26
CA ASP A 18 8.51 1.09 -4.32
C ASP A 18 9.76 0.45 -3.72
N PHE A 19 10.29 -0.58 -4.39
CA PHE A 19 11.48 -1.28 -3.93
C PHE A 19 12.72 -0.69 -4.59
N LEU A 20 13.75 -0.42 -3.79
CA LEU A 20 15.02 0.06 -4.33
C LEU A 20 15.60 -0.92 -5.35
N PRO A 21 16.14 -0.44 -6.48
CA PRO A 21 16.70 -1.30 -7.51
C PRO A 21 17.96 -2.03 -7.01
N GLY A 22 18.28 -3.15 -7.67
CA GLY A 22 19.54 -3.88 -7.43
C GLY A 22 19.44 -5.04 -6.43
N ARG A 23 18.26 -5.29 -5.86
CA ARG A 23 17.96 -6.56 -5.19
C ARG A 23 17.28 -7.52 -6.17
N GLY A 24 17.38 -8.82 -5.86
CA GLY A 24 16.81 -9.90 -6.66
C GLY A 24 15.27 -9.94 -6.56
N SER A 25 14.71 -11.15 -6.52
CA SER A 25 13.26 -11.30 -6.30
C SER A 25 12.84 -10.69 -4.96
N TYR A 26 11.89 -9.76 -5.00
CA TYR A 26 11.27 -9.14 -3.80
C TYR A 26 10.09 -9.95 -3.25
N PHE A 27 9.89 -11.19 -3.71
CA PHE A 27 8.72 -11.98 -3.34
C PHE A 27 8.61 -12.15 -1.82
N HIS A 28 9.69 -12.55 -1.16
CA HIS A 28 9.72 -12.69 0.30
C HIS A 28 9.57 -11.33 1.00
N ASP A 29 10.36 -10.34 0.58
CA ASP A 29 10.31 -8.98 1.12
C ASP A 29 8.89 -8.38 1.09
N TYR A 30 8.13 -8.63 0.02
CA TYR A 30 6.74 -8.19 -0.11
C TYR A 30 5.82 -8.83 0.92
N PHE A 31 5.87 -10.16 1.08
CA PHE A 31 4.97 -10.85 2.02
C PHE A 31 5.35 -10.59 3.48
N ASP A 32 6.63 -10.50 3.78
CA ASP A 32 7.12 -10.17 5.12
C ASP A 32 6.72 -8.74 5.48
N LEU A 33 6.94 -7.77 4.58
CA LEU A 33 6.51 -6.38 4.79
C LEU A 33 4.99 -6.28 4.99
N LYS A 34 4.19 -6.96 4.18
CA LYS A 34 2.73 -6.99 4.32
C LYS A 34 2.31 -7.53 5.69
N ALA A 35 2.93 -8.62 6.15
CA ALA A 35 2.62 -9.23 7.44
C ALA A 35 2.97 -8.30 8.62
N GLU A 36 4.16 -7.69 8.58
CA GLU A 36 4.62 -6.78 9.63
C GLU A 36 3.81 -5.48 9.68
N LEU A 37 3.48 -4.87 8.53
CA LEU A 37 2.60 -3.70 8.48
C LEU A 37 1.22 -4.00 9.05
N LYS A 38 0.65 -5.16 8.74
CA LYS A 38 -0.61 -5.62 9.33
C LYS A 38 -0.52 -5.71 10.86
N HIS A 39 0.60 -6.23 11.38
CA HIS A 39 0.83 -6.30 12.83
C HIS A 39 0.92 -4.91 13.46
N ILE A 40 1.71 -4.01 12.86
CA ILE A 40 1.93 -2.64 13.36
C ILE A 40 0.63 -1.82 13.35
N VAL A 41 -0.13 -1.88 12.27
CA VAL A 41 -1.36 -1.10 12.08
C VAL A 41 -2.55 -1.71 12.82
N GLY A 42 -2.50 -3.02 13.11
CA GLY A 42 -3.58 -3.76 13.77
C GLY A 42 -4.84 -3.92 12.92
N ARG A 43 -4.71 -3.83 11.59
CA ARG A 43 -5.80 -3.89 10.59
C ARG A 43 -5.32 -4.63 9.35
N GLU A 44 -6.25 -5.07 8.51
CA GLU A 44 -5.88 -5.59 7.19
C GLU A 44 -5.13 -4.52 6.38
N VAL A 45 -4.12 -4.99 5.65
CA VAL A 45 -3.25 -4.13 4.84
C VAL A 45 -3.26 -4.63 3.40
N ASP A 46 -3.49 -3.71 2.48
CA ASP A 46 -3.28 -3.93 1.06
C ASP A 46 -2.01 -3.23 0.61
N LEU A 47 -1.11 -4.01 0.02
CA LEU A 47 0.23 -3.60 -0.36
C LEU A 47 0.32 -3.61 -1.89
N VAL A 48 0.56 -2.46 -2.48
CA VAL A 48 0.59 -2.28 -3.93
C VAL A 48 1.97 -1.81 -4.34
N ASP A 49 2.62 -2.59 -5.21
CA ASP A 49 3.85 -2.18 -5.88
C ASP A 49 3.53 -1.08 -6.90
N ALA A 50 3.99 0.14 -6.61
CA ALA A 50 3.83 1.33 -7.44
C ALA A 50 4.41 1.15 -8.84
N GLY A 51 5.56 0.46 -8.97
CA GLY A 51 6.18 0.16 -10.25
C GLY A 51 5.41 -0.89 -11.06
N GLY A 52 4.62 -1.73 -10.39
CA GLY A 52 3.76 -2.74 -11.00
C GLY A 52 2.43 -2.21 -11.56
N VAL A 53 2.05 -0.97 -11.23
CA VAL A 53 0.75 -0.40 -11.63
C VAL A 53 0.74 -0.04 -13.12
N LYS A 54 -0.02 -0.80 -13.92
CA LYS A 54 -0.16 -0.57 -15.37
C LYS A 54 -1.36 0.29 -15.76
N ASN A 55 -2.39 0.35 -14.90
CA ASN A 55 -3.61 1.10 -15.21
C ASN A 55 -3.46 2.59 -14.81
N PRO A 56 -3.45 3.52 -15.77
CA PRO A 56 -3.21 4.94 -15.47
C PRO A 56 -4.35 5.58 -14.65
N PHE A 57 -5.58 5.08 -14.75
CA PHE A 57 -6.70 5.61 -13.97
C PHE A 57 -6.59 5.21 -12.50
N PHE A 58 -6.19 3.97 -12.23
CA PHE A 58 -5.92 3.52 -10.88
C PHE A 58 -4.72 4.26 -10.29
N ALA A 59 -3.61 4.36 -11.04
CA ALA A 59 -2.43 5.09 -10.59
C ALA A 59 -2.79 6.51 -10.18
N LYS A 60 -3.47 7.27 -11.07
CA LYS A 60 -3.90 8.63 -10.77
C LYS A 60 -4.71 8.70 -9.48
N SER A 61 -5.73 7.85 -9.32
CA SER A 61 -6.56 7.86 -8.11
C SER A 61 -5.78 7.49 -6.85
N ALA A 62 -4.83 6.55 -6.93
CA ALA A 62 -4.06 6.10 -5.77
C ALA A 62 -3.05 7.15 -5.33
N PHE A 63 -2.33 7.77 -6.28
CA PHE A 63 -1.36 8.82 -5.99
C PHE A 63 -2.00 10.15 -5.56
N GLU A 64 -3.21 10.49 -6.05
CA GLU A 64 -3.90 11.73 -5.67
C GLU A 64 -4.20 11.84 -4.16
N SER A 65 -4.41 10.72 -3.46
CA SER A 65 -4.68 10.68 -2.02
C SER A 65 -3.53 10.14 -1.18
N ALA A 66 -2.39 9.81 -1.79
CA ALA A 66 -1.26 9.24 -1.08
C ALA A 66 -0.61 10.26 -0.12
N GLN A 67 -0.11 9.76 1.01
CA GLN A 67 0.70 10.53 1.95
C GLN A 67 2.04 9.81 2.13
N ASP A 68 3.14 10.55 1.97
CA ASP A 68 4.47 9.97 2.11
C ASP A 68 4.72 9.52 3.55
N VAL A 69 5.17 8.27 3.69
CA VAL A 69 5.63 7.68 4.94
C VAL A 69 7.01 7.07 4.72
N TYR A 70 7.91 7.28 5.68
CA TYR A 70 9.30 6.83 5.59
C TYR A 70 9.58 5.84 6.70
N ALA A 71 10.20 4.72 6.35
CA ALA A 71 10.80 3.78 7.30
C ALA A 71 12.32 4.04 7.36
N VAL A 72 12.88 3.99 8.56
CA VAL A 72 14.30 4.26 8.84
C VAL A 72 15.06 2.96 9.07
#